data_AF-F1A2V2-F1
#
_entry.id   AF-F1A2V2-F1
#
_cell.length_a   1.000
_cell.length_b   1.000
_cell.length_c   1.000
_cell.angle_alpha   90.00
_cell.angle_beta   90.00
_cell.angle_gamma   90.00
#
_symmetry.space_group_name_H-M   'P 1'
#
loop_
_entity.id
_entity.type
_entity.pdbx_description
1 polymer ?
#
loop_
_entity_poly.entity_id
_entity_poly.type
_entity_poly.pdbx_seq_one_letter_code
_entity_poly.pdbx_strand_id
1 'polypeptide(L)'
;MGGCTEECRQKYIKALEELSDAIKAHINLIKSLKKNEDGTLPSFYMGDVYACCEGNLDPRMNYNLNIQDLFNVNLQDLDFPNLKKGNSNEKQREENKN
;
A
#
# COMPACT_ATOMS: atom_id res chain seq x y z
N MET A 1 33.12 -20.92 17.61
CA MET A 1 31.78 -20.33 17.51
C MET A 1 31.87 -19.14 16.57
N GLY A 2 31.23 -19.18 15.41
CA GLY A 2 31.21 -18.05 14.49
C GLY A 2 30.13 -17.07 14.90
N GLY A 3 30.50 -15.89 15.39
CA GLY A 3 29.57 -14.79 15.64
C GLY A 3 29.14 -14.12 14.34
N CYS A 4 28.10 -13.31 14.42
CA CYS A 4 27.66 -12.45 13.32
C CYS A 4 28.80 -11.48 12.95
N THR A 5 29.23 -11.50 11.68
CA THR A 5 30.21 -10.55 11.14
C THR A 5 29.62 -9.14 11.11
N GLU A 6 30.45 -8.11 10.94
CA GLU A 6 29.96 -6.74 10.79
C GLU A 6 29.01 -6.60 9.58
N GLU A 7 29.27 -7.33 8.48
CA GLU A 7 28.36 -7.40 7.33
C GLU A 7 26.99 -7.99 7.71
N CYS A 8 26.99 -9.05 8.53
CA CYS A 8 25.75 -9.65 9.06
C CYS A 8 24.98 -8.64 9.94
N ARG A 9 25.68 -7.88 10.80
CA ARG A 9 25.07 -6.84 11.63
C ARG A 9 24.46 -5.72 10.80
N GLN A 10 25.16 -5.25 9.78
CA GLN A 10 24.67 -4.20 8.88
C GLN A 10 23.44 -4.64 8.10
N LYS A 11 23.43 -5.87 7.55
CA LYS A 11 22.24 -6.44 6.89
C LYS A 11 21.05 -6.53 7.83
N TYR A 12 21.29 -6.93 9.08
CA TYR A 12 20.23 -7.02 10.07
C TYR A 12 19.66 -5.64 10.45
N ILE A 13 20.52 -4.64 10.66
CA ILE A 13 20.09 -3.26 10.91
C ILE A 13 19.25 -2.74 9.74
N LYS A 14 19.72 -2.93 8.51
CA LYS A 14 18.99 -2.51 7.31
C LYS A 14 17.59 -3.15 7.23
N ALA A 15 17.47 -4.44 7.51
CA ALA A 15 16.17 -5.12 7.53
C ALA A 15 15.23 -4.56 8.61
N LEU A 16 15.77 -4.16 9.77
CA LEU A 16 14.98 -3.51 10.82
C LEU A 16 14.54 -2.10 10.43
N GLU A 17 15.37 -1.34 9.73
CA GLU A 17 15.03 -0.02 9.20
C GLU A 17 13.90 -0.13 8.16
N GLU A 18 14.01 -1.06 7.22
CA GLU A 18 12.98 -1.37 6.21
C GLU A 18 11.65 -1.79 6.87
N LEU A 19 11.70 -2.61 7.92
CA LEU A 19 10.52 -3.00 8.69
C LEU A 19 9.89 -1.80 9.42
N SER A 20 10.71 -0.96 10.05
CA SER A 20 10.26 0.27 10.72
C SER A 20 9.52 1.18 9.74
N ASP A 21 10.05 1.37 8.54
CA ASP A 21 9.45 2.24 7.54
C ASP A 21 8.16 1.65 6.96
N ALA A 22 8.10 0.33 6.76
CA ALA A 22 6.86 -0.36 6.43
C ALA A 22 5.78 -0.14 7.51
N ILE A 23 6.12 -0.27 8.80
CA ILE A 23 5.19 -0.03 9.91
C ILE A 23 4.69 1.42 9.92
N LYS A 24 5.57 2.40 9.69
CA LYS A 24 5.18 3.82 9.60
C LYS A 24 4.18 4.07 8.46
N ALA A 25 4.40 3.45 7.29
CA ALA A 25 3.48 3.55 6.17
C ALA A 25 2.09 2.99 6.51
N HIS A 26 2.03 1.83 7.19
CA HIS A 26 0.76 1.25 7.66
C HIS A 26 0.05 2.15 8.67
N ILE A 27 0.79 2.75 9.62
CA ILE A 27 0.21 3.71 10.57
C ILE A 27 -0.42 4.90 9.82
N ASN A 28 0.28 5.44 8.82
CA ASN A 28 -0.23 6.58 8.04
C ASN A 28 -1.48 6.21 7.23
N LEU A 29 -1.52 5.00 6.67
CA LEU A 29 -2.71 4.46 6.00
C LEU A 29 -3.91 4.36 6.96
N ILE A 30 -3.72 3.76 8.14
CA ILE A 30 -4.82 3.62 9.12
C ILE A 30 -5.32 4.99 9.59
N LYS A 31 -4.41 5.96 9.80
CA LYS A 31 -4.78 7.34 10.16
C LYS A 31 -5.56 8.06 9.08
N SER A 32 -5.43 7.67 7.80
CA SER A 32 -6.12 8.33 6.70
C SER A 32 -7.52 7.77 6.45
N LEU A 33 -7.95 6.72 7.14
CA LEU A 33 -9.30 6.17 7.03
C LEU A 33 -10.37 7.23 7.31
N LYS A 34 -11.39 7.27 6.45
CA LYS A 34 -12.62 7.99 6.68
C LYS A 34 -13.46 7.24 7.71
N LYS A 35 -14.08 7.98 8.62
CA LYS A 35 -15.07 7.41 9.53
C LYS A 35 -16.40 7.29 8.79
N ASN A 36 -17.14 6.24 9.08
CA ASN A 36 -18.54 6.09 8.69
C ASN A 36 -19.41 7.13 9.44
N GLU A 37 -20.65 7.32 8.99
CA GLU A 37 -21.60 8.27 9.61
C GLU A 37 -21.86 7.97 11.10
N ASP A 38 -21.80 6.68 11.48
CA ASP A 38 -21.96 6.20 12.86
C ASP A 38 -20.67 6.33 13.71
N GLY A 39 -19.59 6.89 13.14
CA GLY A 39 -18.31 7.08 13.80
C GLY A 39 -17.39 5.86 13.80
N THR A 40 -17.81 4.72 13.24
CA THR A 40 -16.96 3.54 13.08
C THR A 40 -15.93 3.70 11.96
N LEU A 41 -14.91 2.83 11.93
CA LEU A 41 -13.96 2.76 10.82
C LEU A 41 -14.36 1.64 9.85
N PRO A 42 -14.28 1.86 8.52
CA PRO A 42 -14.59 0.83 7.55
C PRO A 42 -13.58 -0.32 7.62
N SER A 43 -14.07 -1.53 7.38
CA SER A 43 -13.21 -2.70 7.20
C SER A 43 -12.70 -2.74 5.76
N PHE A 44 -11.46 -3.18 5.59
CA PHE A 44 -10.84 -3.37 4.29
C PHE A 44 -9.73 -4.41 4.36
N TYR A 45 -9.34 -4.93 3.20
CA TYR A 45 -8.23 -5.86 3.08
C TYR A 45 -6.97 -5.14 2.59
N MET A 46 -5.83 -5.36 3.26
CA MET A 46 -4.56 -4.73 2.85
C MET A 46 -4.13 -5.12 1.44
N GLY A 47 -4.49 -6.31 0.96
CA GLY A 47 -4.19 -6.72 -0.41
C GLY A 47 -4.88 -5.83 -1.46
N ASP A 48 -6.06 -5.28 -1.15
CA ASP A 48 -6.79 -4.39 -2.07
C ASP A 48 -6.12 -3.01 -2.12
N VAL A 49 -5.61 -2.54 -0.98
CA VAL A 49 -4.81 -1.31 -0.89
C VAL A 49 -3.55 -1.46 -1.74
N TYR A 50 -2.83 -2.58 -1.60
CA TYR A 50 -1.64 -2.86 -2.38
C TYR A 50 -1.94 -2.95 -3.87
N ALA A 51 -2.98 -3.69 -4.26
CA ALA A 51 -3.42 -3.76 -5.66
C ALA A 51 -3.74 -2.37 -6.24
N CYS A 52 -4.37 -1.49 -5.46
CA CYS A 52 -4.63 -0.11 -5.85
C CYS A 52 -3.34 0.71 -6.03
N CYS A 53 -2.39 0.62 -5.08
CA CYS A 53 -1.09 1.29 -5.16
C CYS A 53 -0.24 0.82 -6.36
N GLU A 54 -0.33 -0.47 -6.71
CA GLU A 54 0.38 -1.07 -7.85
C GLU A 54 -0.33 -0.85 -9.20
N GLY A 55 -1.51 -0.22 -9.20
CA GLY A 55 -2.32 -0.06 -10.42
C GLY A 55 -2.84 -1.40 -10.99
N ASN A 56 -2.82 -2.46 -10.17
CA ASN A 56 -3.23 -3.82 -10.50
C ASN A 56 -4.62 -4.12 -9.91
N LEU A 57 -5.58 -3.22 -10.09
CA LEU A 57 -6.95 -3.49 -9.68
C LEU A 57 -7.49 -4.65 -10.54
N ASP A 58 -7.58 -5.85 -9.97
CA ASP A 58 -8.18 -6.99 -10.66
C ASP A 58 -9.67 -6.64 -10.89
N PRO A 59 -10.16 -6.64 -12.14
CA PRO A 59 -11.58 -6.42 -12.42
C PRO A 59 -12.52 -7.45 -11.75
N ARG A 60 -11.97 -8.53 -11.17
CA ARG A 60 -12.68 -9.52 -10.35
C ARG A 60 -12.70 -9.18 -8.85
N MET A 61 -12.03 -8.12 -8.40
CA MET A 61 -12.23 -7.54 -7.06
C MET A 61 -13.58 -6.85 -7.02
N ASN A 62 -14.61 -7.69 -6.93
CA ASN A 62 -16.01 -7.33 -6.96
C ASN A 62 -16.47 -6.97 -5.55
N TYR A 63 -16.01 -5.82 -5.07
CA TYR A 63 -16.68 -5.10 -3.99
C TYR A 63 -17.16 -3.78 -4.60
N ASN A 64 -18.45 -3.48 -4.46
CA ASN A 64 -19.10 -2.26 -4.98
C ASN A 64 -18.55 -0.94 -4.40
N LEU A 65 -17.39 -0.95 -3.75
CA LEU A 65 -16.69 0.18 -3.17
C LEU A 65 -15.29 0.27 -3.75
N ASN A 66 -14.95 1.41 -4.35
CA ASN A 66 -13.58 1.73 -4.70
C ASN A 66 -12.79 1.87 -3.39
N ILE A 67 -11.77 1.03 -3.19
CA ILE A 67 -10.94 1.02 -1.97
C ILE A 67 -10.38 2.42 -1.64
N GLN A 68 -10.13 3.24 -2.66
CA GLN A 68 -9.70 4.64 -2.52
C GLN A 68 -10.71 5.50 -1.74
N ASP A 69 -12.01 5.23 -1.85
CA ASP A 69 -13.05 6.03 -1.21
C ASP A 69 -13.00 5.93 0.31
N LEU A 70 -12.42 4.87 0.85
CA LEU A 70 -12.26 4.65 2.29
C LEU A 70 -11.20 5.57 2.93
N PHE A 71 -10.38 6.27 2.13
CA PHE A 71 -9.23 7.03 2.62
C PHE A 71 -9.31 8.52 2.24
N ASN A 72 -8.74 9.37 3.11
CA ASN A 72 -8.59 10.82 2.92
C ASN A 72 -7.35 11.22 2.12
N VAL A 73 -6.56 10.23 1.69
CA VAL A 73 -5.34 10.41 0.90
C VAL A 73 -5.46 9.55 -0.35
N ASN A 74 -4.81 9.95 -1.43
CA ASN A 74 -4.64 9.10 -2.60
C ASN A 74 -3.70 7.93 -2.25
N LEU A 75 -4.19 6.70 -2.38
CA LEU A 75 -3.43 5.49 -2.07
C LEU A 75 -2.19 5.36 -2.95
N GLN A 76 -2.22 5.87 -4.19
CA GLN A 76 -1.07 5.85 -5.09
C GLN A 76 0.06 6.81 -4.65
N ASP A 77 -0.27 7.84 -3.86
CA ASP A 77 0.72 8.78 -3.33
C ASP A 77 1.43 8.21 -2.09
N LEU A 78 0.86 7.18 -1.46
CA LEU A 78 1.50 6.51 -0.32
C LEU A 78 2.77 5.81 -0.77
N ASP A 79 3.82 6.03 0.02
CA ASP A 79 5.09 5.36 -0.18
C ASP A 79 5.17 4.12 0.72
N PHE A 80 4.99 2.96 0.09
CA PHE A 80 5.22 1.67 0.72
C PHE A 80 6.57 1.15 0.23
N PRO A 81 7.62 1.13 1.07
CA PRO A 81 8.98 0.80 0.65
C PRO A 81 9.12 -0.57 -0.03
N ASN A 82 8.19 -1.48 0.28
CA ASN A 82 8.20 -2.87 -0.20
C ASN A 82 7.26 -3.13 -1.39
N LEU A 83 6.55 -2.12 -1.90
CA LEU A 83 5.64 -2.27 -3.04
C LEU A 83 6.25 -1.68 -4.31
N LYS A 84 6.00 -2.35 -5.44
CA LYS A 84 6.35 -1.78 -6.75
C LYS A 84 5.22 -0.83 -7.16
N LYS A 85 5.41 0.48 -7.00
CA LYS A 85 4.41 1.48 -7.43
C LYS A 85 4.00 1.23 -8.89
N GLY A 86 2.69 1.22 -9.13
CA GLY A 86 2.13 1.05 -10.46
C GLY A 86 2.41 2.28 -11.32
N ASN A 87 2.84 2.08 -12.57
CA ASN A 87 2.86 3.17 -13.55
C ASN A 87 1.42 3.49 -13.98
N SER A 88 0.80 4.49 -13.35
CA SER A 88 -0.57 4.96 -13.63
C SER A 88 -0.81 5.49 -15.07
N ASN A 89 0.16 5.40 -16.00
CA ASN A 89 0.11 6.17 -17.25
C ASN A 89 -0.16 5.39 -18.54
N GLU A 90 -0.26 4.05 -18.55
CA GLU A 90 -0.29 3.32 -19.84
C GLU A 90 -1.59 2.59 -20.19
N LYS A 91 -2.46 2.18 -19.24
CA LYS A 91 -3.58 1.29 -19.58
C LYS A 91 -4.96 1.89 -19.79
N GLN A 92 -5.21 3.14 -19.38
CA GLN A 92 -6.54 3.76 -19.57
C GLN A 92 -6.69 4.59 -20.86
N ARG A 93 -5.62 4.75 -21.67
CA ARG A 93 -5.67 5.54 -22.92
C ARG A 93 -6.01 4.76 -24.18
N GLU A 94 -5.93 3.43 -24.15
CA GLU A 94 -6.22 2.60 -25.34
C GLU A 94 -7.68 2.14 -25.43
N GLU A 95 -8.42 2.07 -24.32
CA GLU A 95 -9.83 1.62 -24.35
C GLU A 95 -10.84 2.73 -24.73
N ASN A 96 -10.40 3.99 -24.85
CA ASN A 96 -11.24 5.12 -25.30
C ASN A 96 -10.98 5.51 -26.78
N LYS A 97 -10.34 4.65 -27.58
CA LYS A 97 -9.99 4.93 -28.98
C LYS A 97 -10.54 3.95 -30.02
N ASN A 98 -11.37 2.97 -29.63
CA ASN A 98 -12.03 2.07 -30.57
C ASN A 98 -13.55 2.18 -30.50
#